data_AF-A0A978VV13-F1
#
_entry.id   AF-A0A978VV13-F1
#
_cell.length_a   1.000
_cell.length_b   1.000
_cell.length_c   1.000
_cell.angle_alpha   90.00
_cell.angle_beta   90.00
_cell.angle_gamma   90.00
#
_symmetry.space_group_name_H-M   'P 1'
#
loop_
_entity.id
_entity.type
_entity.pdbx_description
1 polymer ?
#
loop_
_entity_poly.entity_id
_entity_poly.type
_entity_poly.pdbx_seq_one_letter_code
_entity_poly.pdbx_strand_id
1 'polypeptide(L)'
;MEKIVNFMECTDAQKVTYAIYMLKQDNKIVEFIELKQGKMTLARYERKFDELSRYAPHLVDTDERKAKKFERGLRDGLRRTIYVLRLRTYGEVL
;
A
#
# COMPACT_ATOMS: atom_id res chain seq x y z
N MET A 1 4.75 18.16 -14.42
CA MET A 1 5.53 18.19 -13.17
C MET A 1 6.46 19.40 -13.11
N GLU A 2 7.25 19.72 -14.14
CA GLU A 2 8.13 20.91 -14.18
C GLU A 2 7.43 22.26 -14.01
N LYS A 3 6.21 22.43 -14.53
CA LYS A 3 5.56 23.76 -14.59
C LYS A 3 5.05 24.28 -13.24
N ILE A 4 4.73 23.40 -12.28
CA ILE A 4 4.12 23.81 -10.98
C ILE A 4 5.20 24.25 -9.99
N VAL A 5 6.38 23.62 -10.03
CA VAL A 5 7.48 23.94 -9.12
C VAL A 5 8.14 25.28 -9.48
N ASN A 6 8.16 25.64 -10.77
CA ASN A 6 8.69 26.93 -11.23
C ASN A 6 7.79 28.14 -10.92
N PHE A 7 6.53 27.91 -10.53
CA PHE A 7 5.56 28.98 -10.28
C PHE A 7 5.54 29.44 -8.82
N MET A 8 6.05 28.62 -7.89
CA MET A 8 6.33 29.07 -6.53
C MET A 8 7.73 29.68 -6.54
N GLU A 9 7.88 30.97 -6.21
CA GLU A 9 9.17 31.58 -5.86
C GLU A 9 9.72 30.93 -4.59
N CYS A 10 10.11 29.66 -4.68
CA CYS A 10 10.56 28.84 -3.57
C CYS A 10 12.08 28.68 -3.63
N THR A 11 12.70 28.69 -2.46
CA THR A 11 14.14 28.53 -2.32
C THR A 11 14.57 27.12 -2.76
N ASP A 12 15.84 26.96 -3.13
CA ASP A 12 16.35 25.64 -3.52
C ASP A 12 16.21 24.62 -2.37
N ALA A 13 16.29 25.07 -1.11
CA ALA A 13 16.04 24.25 0.06
C ALA A 13 14.58 23.75 0.13
N GLN A 14 13.60 24.59 -0.23
CA GLN A 14 12.19 24.20 -0.27
C GLN A 14 11.91 23.20 -1.40
N LYS A 15 12.53 23.38 -2.57
CA LYS A 15 12.44 22.43 -3.69
C LYS A 15 13.01 21.06 -3.31
N VAL A 16 14.17 21.03 -2.66
CA VAL A 16 14.80 19.80 -2.17
C VAL A 16 13.91 19.10 -1.13
N THR A 17 13.35 19.86 -0.19
CA THR A 17 12.45 19.30 0.84
C THR A 17 11.21 18.66 0.22
N TYR A 18 10.60 19.33 -0.76
CA TYR A 18 9.44 18.80 -1.47
C TYR A 18 9.79 17.54 -2.27
N ALA A 19 10.93 17.53 -2.98
CA ALA A 19 11.39 16.35 -3.71
C ALA A 19 11.62 15.15 -2.77
N ILE A 20 12.24 15.35 -1.61
CA ILE A 20 12.43 14.31 -0.59
C ILE A 20 11.08 13.77 -0.10
N TYR A 21 10.11 14.65 0.15
CA TYR A 21 8.77 14.24 0.56
C TYR A 21 8.11 13.37 -0.51
N MET A 22 8.15 13.77 -1.78
CA MET A 22 7.59 12.99 -2.89
C MET A 22 8.27 11.63 -3.04
N LEU A 23 9.61 11.59 -3.00
CA LEU A 23 10.37 10.33 -3.04
C LEU A 23 10.00 9.40 -1.87
N LYS A 24 9.76 9.96 -0.68
CA LYS A 24 9.32 9.18 0.48
C LYS A 24 7.92 8.59 0.27
N GLN A 25 7.01 9.33 -0.37
CA GLN A 25 5.68 8.83 -0.73
C GLN A 25 5.78 7.70 -1.76
N ASP A 26 6.60 7.87 -2.80
CA ASP A 26 6.83 6.86 -3.83
C ASP A 26 7.42 5.57 -3.24
N ASN A 27 8.39 5.69 -2.33
CA ASN A 27 8.95 4.55 -1.61
C ASN A 27 7.88 3.79 -0.81
N LYS A 28 6.93 4.48 -0.19
CA LYS A 28 5.82 3.84 0.54
C LYS A 28 4.84 3.12 -0.39
N ILE A 29 4.60 3.67 -1.58
CA ILE A 29 3.80 3.01 -2.62
C ILE A 29 4.49 1.73 -3.09
N VAL A 30 5.79 1.78 -3.36
CA VAL A 30 6.58 0.58 -3.73
C VAL A 30 6.54 -0.46 -2.62
N GLU A 31 6.75 -0.04 -1.36
CA GLU A 31 6.66 -0.92 -0.18
C GLU A 31 5.29 -1.62 -0.10
N PHE A 32 4.21 -0.92 -0.41
CA PHE A 32 2.86 -1.49 -0.44
C PHE A 32 2.66 -2.50 -1.57
N ILE A 33 3.16 -2.20 -2.77
CA ILE A 33 3.07 -3.07 -3.94
C ILE A 33 3.77 -4.40 -3.65
N GLU A 34 4.95 -4.35 -3.04
CA GLU A 34 5.78 -5.52 -2.74
C GLU A 34 5.43 -6.22 -1.41
N LEU A 35 4.51 -5.64 -0.62
CA LEU A 35 4.15 -6.16 0.69
C LEU A 35 3.65 -7.62 0.62
N LYS A 36 4.38 -8.51 1.29
CA LYS A 36 4.04 -9.92 1.52
C LYS A 36 4.09 -10.21 3.01
N GLN A 37 3.24 -11.13 3.48
CA GLN A 37 3.19 -11.60 4.87
C GLN A 37 4.54 -12.19 5.29
N GLY A 38 5.13 -13.04 4.45
CA GLY A 38 6.40 -13.71 4.76
C GLY A 38 6.34 -14.43 6.12
N LYS A 39 7.23 -14.05 7.03
CA LYS A 39 7.31 -14.59 8.40
C LYS A 39 6.47 -13.80 9.42
N MET A 40 5.78 -12.74 9.02
CA MET A 40 4.94 -11.93 9.92
C MET A 40 3.71 -12.71 10.37
N THR A 41 3.28 -12.46 11.61
CA THR A 41 1.95 -12.85 12.05
C THR A 41 0.89 -12.13 11.21
N LEU A 42 -0.30 -12.73 11.10
CA LEU A 42 -1.41 -12.14 10.33
C LEU A 42 -1.73 -10.71 10.82
N ALA A 43 -1.84 -10.51 12.14
CA ALA A 43 -2.08 -9.20 12.74
C ALA A 43 -0.97 -8.15 12.49
N ARG A 44 0.29 -8.59 12.36
CA ARG A 44 1.37 -7.65 11.99
C ARG A 44 1.32 -7.30 10.50
N TYR A 45 0.99 -8.28 9.66
CA TYR A 45 0.79 -8.06 8.23
C TYR A 45 -0.39 -7.12 7.98
N GLU A 46 -1.52 -7.35 8.63
CA GLU A 46 -2.72 -6.51 8.57
C GLU A 46 -2.45 -5.05 8.94
N ARG A 47 -1.86 -4.80 10.12
CA ARG A 47 -1.53 -3.43 10.51
C ARG A 47 -0.63 -2.73 9.50
N LYS A 48 0.36 -3.45 8.95
CA LYS A 48 1.26 -2.90 7.94
C LYS A 48 0.56 -2.67 6.61
N PHE A 49 -0.38 -3.53 6.24
CA PHE A 49 -1.22 -3.37 5.06
C PHE A 49 -2.08 -2.11 5.17
N ASP A 50 -2.80 -1.93 6.28
CA ASP A 50 -3.64 -0.75 6.50
C ASP A 50 -2.82 0.54 6.55
N GLU A 51 -1.66 0.53 7.20
CA GLU A 51 -0.74 1.68 7.22
C GLU A 51 -0.33 2.10 5.80
N LEU A 52 0.16 1.13 5.01
CA LEU A 52 0.69 1.38 3.67
C LEU A 52 -0.41 1.66 2.63
N SER A 53 -1.62 1.13 2.83
CA SER A 53 -2.75 1.37 1.93
C SER A 53 -3.12 2.85 1.79
N ARG A 54 -2.85 3.66 2.82
CA ARG A 54 -3.09 5.11 2.82
C ARG A 54 -2.25 5.86 1.80
N TYR A 55 -1.11 5.28 1.39
CA TYR A 55 -0.19 5.86 0.41
C TYR A 55 -0.59 5.53 -1.03
N ALA A 56 -1.40 4.48 -1.24
CA ALA A 56 -1.83 4.03 -2.55
C ALA A 56 -3.34 3.72 -2.58
N PRO A 57 -4.22 4.69 -2.23
CA PRO A 57 -5.66 4.45 -2.13
C PRO A 57 -6.26 3.96 -3.46
N HIS A 58 -5.70 4.39 -4.60
CA HIS A 58 -6.11 3.95 -5.94
C HIS A 58 -5.87 2.46 -6.22
N LEU A 59 -5.03 1.77 -5.44
CA LEU A 59 -4.81 0.32 -5.57
C LEU A 59 -5.82 -0.51 -4.77
N VAL A 60 -6.57 0.12 -3.86
CA VAL A 60 -7.50 -0.53 -2.92
C VAL A 60 -8.79 0.29 -2.74
N ASP A 61 -9.17 1.00 -3.78
CA ASP A 61 -10.31 1.93 -3.83
C ASP A 61 -11.68 1.23 -3.74
N THR A 62 -11.70 -0.10 -3.90
CA THR A 62 -12.87 -0.93 -3.63
C THR A 62 -12.53 -2.03 -2.64
N ASP A 63 -13.50 -2.48 -1.86
CA ASP A 63 -13.34 -3.60 -0.92
C ASP A 63 -12.85 -4.87 -1.62
N GLU A 64 -13.30 -5.12 -2.84
CA GLU A 64 -12.85 -6.27 -3.63
C GLU A 64 -11.36 -6.15 -4.03
N ARG A 65 -10.91 -4.96 -4.43
CA ARG A 65 -9.50 -4.71 -4.75
C ARG A 65 -8.63 -4.80 -3.50
N LYS A 66 -9.11 -4.27 -2.37
CA LYS A 66 -8.46 -4.38 -1.06
C LYS A 66 -8.31 -5.83 -0.64
N ALA A 67 -9.37 -6.62 -0.72
CA ALA A 67 -9.38 -8.06 -0.41
C ALA A 67 -8.39 -8.83 -1.29
N LYS A 68 -8.47 -8.66 -2.62
CA LYS A 68 -7.58 -9.35 -3.56
C LYS A 68 -6.11 -9.00 -3.33
N LYS A 69 -5.78 -7.73 -3.06
CA LYS A 69 -4.40 -7.31 -2.79
C LYS A 69 -3.89 -7.89 -1.47
N PHE A 70 -4.72 -7.93 -0.44
CA PHE A 70 -4.39 -8.56 0.85
C PHE A 70 -4.15 -10.06 0.68
N GLU A 71 -5.09 -10.77 0.03
CA GLU A 71 -4.99 -12.20 -0.23
C GLU A 71 -3.71 -12.58 -1.00
N ARG A 72 -3.36 -11.80 -2.03
CA ARG A 72 -2.14 -12.01 -2.83
C ARG A 72 -0.85 -11.89 -2.03
N GLY A 73 -0.85 -11.11 -0.94
CA GLY A 73 0.30 -10.98 -0.07
C GLY A 73 0.34 -12.02 1.06
N LEU A 74 -0.71 -12.80 1.28
CA LEU A 74 -0.72 -13.86 2.30
C LEU A 74 0.19 -15.03 1.93
N ARG A 75 0.66 -15.74 2.95
CA ARG A 75 1.40 -17.01 2.76
C ARG A 75 0.47 -18.10 2.25
N ASP A 76 1.02 -19.04 1.47
CA ASP A 76 0.27 -20.05 0.71
C ASP A 76 -0.71 -20.90 1.55
N GLY A 77 -0.41 -21.14 2.82
CA GLY A 77 -1.30 -21.86 3.74
C GLY A 77 -2.64 -21.14 3.94
N LEU A 78 -2.61 -19.82 4.20
CA LEU A 78 -3.82 -19.02 4.45
C LEU A 78 -4.57 -18.70 3.16
N ARG A 79 -3.83 -18.46 2.07
CA ARG A 79 -4.44 -18.23 0.74
C ARG A 79 -5.30 -19.42 0.29
N ARG A 80 -4.83 -20.66 0.55
CA ARG A 80 -5.63 -21.86 0.24
C ARG A 80 -6.93 -21.91 1.03
N THR A 81 -6.92 -21.56 2.31
CA THR A 81 -8.14 -21.51 3.14
C THR A 81 -9.14 -20.49 2.60
N ILE A 82 -8.69 -19.29 2.27
CA ILE A 82 -9.54 -18.22 1.70
C ILE A 82 -10.18 -18.66 0.38
N TYR A 83 -9.39 -19.29 -0.50
CA TYR A 83 -9.89 -19.81 -1.77
C TYR A 83 -10.99 -20.86 -1.58
N VAL A 84 -10.79 -21.81 -0.64
CA VAL A 84 -11.78 -22.84 -0.33
C VAL A 84 -13.07 -22.22 0.23
N LEU A 85 -12.94 -21.22 1.10
CA LEU A 85 -14.07 -20.56 1.75
C LEU A 85 -14.76 -19.51 0.85
N ARG A 86 -14.20 -19.21 -0.33
CA ARG A 86 -14.73 -18.25 -1.31
C ARG A 86 -14.97 -16.84 -0.74
N LEU A 87 -14.13 -16.39 0.19
CA LEU A 87 -14.22 -15.08 0.81
C LEU A 87 -13.88 -14.00 -0.24
N ARG A 88 -14.71 -12.97 -0.39
CA ARG A 88 -14.59 -11.98 -1.49
C ARG A 88 -14.36 -10.56 -1.01
N THR A 89 -14.68 -10.27 0.24
CA THR A 89 -14.56 -8.94 0.84
C THR A 89 -13.41 -8.90 1.84
N TYR A 90 -12.92 -7.68 2.11
CA TYR A 90 -11.79 -7.52 3.02
C TYR A 90 -12.14 -7.94 4.45
N GLY A 91 -13.36 -7.63 4.91
CA GLY A 91 -13.85 -8.01 6.23
C GLY A 91 -14.04 -9.52 6.42
N GLU A 92 -14.23 -10.28 5.35
CA GLU A 92 -14.29 -11.75 5.42
C GLU A 92 -12.91 -12.40 5.51
N VAL A 93 -11.86 -11.72 5.03
CA VAL A 93 -10.49 -12.25 4.96
C VAL A 93 -9.70 -12.05 6.26
N LEU A 94 -10.14 -11.14 7.13
CA LEU A 94 -9.56 -10.84 8.44
C LEU A 94 -10.06 -11.79 9.53
#